data_AF-A0A953QMU8-F1
#
_entry.id   AF-A0A953QMU8-F1
#
_cell.length_a   1.000
_cell.length_b   1.000
_cell.length_c   1.000
_cell.angle_alpha   90.00
_cell.angle_beta   90.00
_cell.angle_gamma   90.00
#
_symmetry.space_group_name_H-M   'P 1'
#
loop_
_entity.id
_entity.type
_entity.pdbx_description
1 polymer ?
#
loop_
_entity_poly.entity_id
_entity_poly.type
_entity_poly.pdbx_seq_one_letter_code
_entity_poly.pdbx_strand_id
1 'polypeptide(L)'
;MPNVVASPHTRLLWAVALRDLSFAGGAFALAARGNFLRIVTRIFVGVPLAVFAIHYMLHPTLAPGVPLAKQTPEWFPIRPFCGYLTAAALAVGGLCLLLAPGKLTRTSLALLGALVIIFVAILYLPIFLTANPAGLMEGFNYVADTTLFAGTILSAASMRSDKH
;
A
#
# COMPACT_ATOMS: atom_id res chain seq x y z
N MET A 1 -22.24 7.49 -5.32
CA MET A 1 -22.05 8.93 -5.53
C MET A 1 -20.86 9.14 -6.48
N PRO A 2 -21.06 9.48 -7.77
CA PRO A 2 -20.00 9.49 -8.79
C PRO A 2 -18.92 10.58 -8.64
N ASN A 3 -19.21 11.67 -7.93
CA ASN A 3 -18.31 12.82 -7.81
C ASN A 3 -17.11 12.60 -6.86
N VAL A 4 -17.10 11.47 -6.14
CA VAL A 4 -16.06 11.12 -5.16
C VAL A 4 -14.75 10.70 -5.84
N VAL A 5 -14.82 10.19 -7.07
CA VAL A 5 -13.66 9.66 -7.82
C VAL A 5 -13.00 10.75 -8.69
N ALA A 6 -13.75 11.77 -9.11
CA ALA A 6 -13.28 12.79 -10.05
C ALA A 6 -12.51 13.95 -9.38
N SER A 7 -12.76 14.21 -8.09
CA SER A 7 -12.17 15.36 -7.38
C SER A 7 -10.83 14.99 -6.73
N PRO A 8 -9.70 15.63 -7.07
CA PRO A 8 -8.38 15.28 -6.53
C PRO A 8 -8.31 15.33 -4.99
N HIS A 9 -8.98 16.30 -4.37
CA HIS A 9 -9.02 16.46 -2.91
C HIS A 9 -9.76 15.31 -2.21
N THR A 10 -10.90 14.91 -2.75
CA THR A 10 -11.71 13.81 -2.18
C THR A 10 -10.96 12.49 -2.26
N ARG A 11 -10.29 12.22 -3.39
CA ARG A 11 -9.44 11.04 -3.57
C ARG A 11 -8.32 10.96 -2.51
N LEU A 12 -7.65 12.08 -2.26
CA LEU A 12 -6.57 12.17 -1.28
C LEU A 12 -7.05 11.90 0.14
N LEU A 13 -8.20 12.46 0.53
CA LEU A 13 -8.80 12.21 1.84
C LEU A 13 -9.09 10.72 2.06
N TRP A 14 -9.67 10.05 1.07
CA TRP A 14 -9.89 8.60 1.14
C TRP A 14 -8.60 7.79 1.17
N ALA A 15 -7.60 8.19 0.38
CA ALA A 15 -6.30 7.53 0.39
C ALA A 15 -5.63 7.60 1.78
N VAL A 16 -5.68 8.77 2.43
CA VAL A 16 -5.16 8.98 3.79
C VAL A 16 -5.94 8.15 4.82
N ALA A 17 -7.27 8.21 4.80
CA ALA A 17 -8.09 7.46 5.75
C ALA A 17 -7.88 5.94 5.64
N LEU A 18 -7.83 5.41 4.42
CA LEU A 18 -7.59 3.99 4.17
C LEU A 18 -6.15 3.56 4.51
N ARG A 19 -5.17 4.44 4.31
CA ARG A 19 -3.79 4.22 4.74
C ARG A 19 -3.75 4.07 6.26
N ASP A 20 -4.33 5.00 7.00
CA ASP A 20 -4.30 4.99 8.47
C ASP A 20 -5.05 3.76 9.03
N LEU A 21 -6.14 3.37 8.37
CA LEU A 21 -6.84 2.11 8.67
C LEU A 21 -5.95 0.88 8.45
N SER A 22 -5.20 0.85 7.35
CA SER A 22 -4.26 -0.25 7.06
C SER A 22 -3.12 -0.31 8.07
N PHE A 23 -2.68 0.84 8.59
CA PHE A 23 -1.66 0.92 9.65
C PHE A 23 -2.14 0.26 10.94
N ALA A 24 -3.36 0.55 11.36
CA ALA A 24 -4.00 -0.15 12.47
C ALA A 24 -4.15 -1.67 12.19
N GLY A 25 -4.51 -2.03 10.95
CA GLY A 25 -4.57 -3.42 10.49
C GLY A 25 -3.24 -4.18 10.64
N GLY A 26 -2.11 -3.53 10.35
CA GLY A 26 -0.78 -4.10 10.56
C GLY A 26 -0.49 -4.42 12.03
N ALA A 27 -0.86 -3.54 12.96
CA ALA A 27 -0.72 -3.79 14.39
C ALA A 27 -1.59 -4.98 14.85
N PHE A 28 -2.83 -5.07 14.36
CA PHE A 28 -3.69 -6.22 14.62
C PHE A 28 -3.13 -7.52 14.06
N ALA A 29 -2.47 -7.48 12.90
CA ALA A 29 -1.84 -8.66 12.30
C ALA A 29 -0.79 -9.28 13.22
N LEU A 30 0.05 -8.45 13.85
CA LEU A 30 1.09 -8.89 14.79
C LEU A 30 0.48 -9.47 16.07
N ALA A 31 -0.62 -8.88 16.54
CA ALA A 31 -1.35 -9.29 17.72
C ALA A 31 -2.34 -10.46 17.46
N ALA A 32 -2.55 -10.87 16.21
CA ALA A 32 -3.59 -11.81 15.82
C ALA A 32 -3.30 -13.25 16.31
N ARG A 33 -3.68 -13.53 17.56
CA ARG A 33 -3.63 -14.86 18.18
C ARG A 33 -4.93 -15.64 18.02
N GLY A 34 -6.06 -14.98 17.76
CA GLY A 34 -7.38 -15.59 17.57
C GLY A 34 -8.11 -15.11 16.32
N ASN A 35 -9.23 -15.76 15.98
CA ASN A 35 -9.94 -15.52 14.71
C ASN A 35 -10.46 -14.08 14.53
N PHE A 36 -10.90 -13.42 15.60
CA PHE A 36 -11.45 -12.06 15.51
C PHE A 36 -10.42 -11.06 14.96
N LEU A 37 -9.22 -10.98 15.56
CA LEU A 37 -8.16 -10.07 15.09
C LEU A 37 -7.69 -10.41 13.67
N ARG A 38 -7.74 -11.68 13.27
CA ARG A 38 -7.43 -12.08 11.88
C ARG A 38 -8.44 -11.52 10.91
N ILE A 39 -9.73 -11.60 11.23
CA ILE A 39 -10.81 -11.04 10.39
C ILE A 39 -10.68 -9.52 10.30
N VAL A 40 -10.46 -8.84 11.44
CA VAL A 40 -10.25 -7.38 11.47
C VAL A 40 -9.06 -7.00 10.59
N THR A 41 -7.93 -7.69 10.72
CA THR A 41 -6.73 -7.48 9.87
C THR A 41 -7.05 -7.64 8.39
N ARG A 42 -7.76 -8.71 8.01
CA ARG A 42 -8.13 -8.97 6.62
C ARG A 42 -8.94 -7.83 6.02
N ILE A 43 -9.90 -7.30 6.78
CA ILE A 43 -10.74 -6.19 6.31
C ILE A 43 -9.92 -4.90 6.27
N PHE A 44 -9.21 -4.58 7.36
CA PHE A 44 -8.50 -3.32 7.52
C PHE A 44 -7.31 -3.16 6.59
N VAL A 45 -6.70 -4.25 6.12
CA VAL A 45 -5.61 -4.23 5.14
C VAL A 45 -6.13 -4.57 3.74
N GLY A 46 -6.96 -5.59 3.61
CA GLY A 46 -7.43 -6.08 2.31
C GLY A 46 -8.31 -5.09 1.56
N VAL A 47 -9.19 -4.36 2.27
CA VAL A 47 -10.05 -3.34 1.63
C VAL A 47 -9.21 -2.17 1.09
N PRO A 48 -8.30 -1.54 1.87
CA PRO A 48 -7.38 -0.54 1.33
C PRO A 48 -6.58 -1.02 0.12
N LEU A 49 -6.04 -2.25 0.16
CA LEU A 49 -5.31 -2.82 -0.97
C LEU A 49 -6.17 -2.84 -2.26
N ALA A 50 -7.41 -3.32 -2.16
CA ALA A 50 -8.33 -3.37 -3.30
C ALA A 50 -8.69 -1.97 -3.83
N VAL A 51 -8.95 -1.01 -2.93
CA VAL A 51 -9.27 0.37 -3.34
C VAL A 51 -8.05 1.05 -3.96
N PHE A 52 -6.86 0.87 -3.40
CA PHE A 52 -5.63 1.45 -3.95
C PHE A 52 -5.29 0.86 -5.32
N ALA A 53 -5.57 -0.43 -5.56
CA ALA A 53 -5.42 -1.02 -6.87
C ALA A 53 -6.26 -0.28 -7.93
N ILE A 54 -7.50 0.06 -7.62
CA ILE A 54 -8.38 0.85 -8.50
C ILE A 54 -7.78 2.25 -8.73
N HIS A 55 -7.27 2.90 -7.69
CA HIS A 55 -6.65 4.23 -7.82
C HIS A 55 -5.45 4.20 -8.76
N TYR A 56 -4.57 3.19 -8.67
CA TYR A 56 -3.42 3.08 -9.55
C TYR A 56 -3.78 2.66 -10.99
N MET A 57 -4.88 1.91 -11.20
CA MET A 57 -5.43 1.67 -12.54
C MET A 57 -5.90 2.96 -13.20
N LEU A 58 -6.56 3.85 -12.44
CA LEU A 58 -7.08 5.12 -12.93
C LEU A 58 -5.99 6.21 -13.05
N HIS A 59 -4.94 6.13 -12.22
CA HIS A 59 -3.87 7.13 -12.13
C HIS A 59 -2.49 6.45 -12.06
N PRO A 60 -2.02 5.84 -13.17
CA PRO A 60 -0.80 5.05 -13.18
C PRO A 60 0.49 5.88 -13.02
N THR A 61 0.42 7.21 -13.09
CA THR A 61 1.59 8.09 -12.91
C THR A 61 1.89 8.40 -11.44
N LEU A 62 0.98 8.07 -10.51
CA LEU A 62 1.20 8.25 -9.08
C LEU A 62 2.41 7.43 -8.61
N ALA A 63 3.12 7.95 -7.60
CA ALA A 63 4.23 7.24 -6.99
C ALA A 63 3.72 5.90 -6.37
N PRO A 64 4.33 4.75 -6.68
CA PRO A 64 3.94 3.42 -6.18
C PRO A 64 3.91 3.27 -4.65
N GLY A 65 2.87 2.61 -4.10
CA GLY A 65 2.71 2.41 -2.66
C GLY A 65 1.33 2.88 -2.18
N VAL A 66 1.28 4.05 -1.53
CA VAL A 66 0.03 4.70 -1.13
C VAL A 66 -0.35 5.77 -2.16
N PRO A 67 -1.58 5.80 -2.70
CA PRO A 67 -1.98 6.68 -3.79
C PRO A 67 -2.24 8.13 -3.32
N LEU A 68 -1.17 8.78 -2.88
CA LEU A 68 -1.12 10.18 -2.43
C LEU A 68 -0.91 11.13 -3.62
N ALA A 69 -0.62 12.41 -3.35
CA ALA A 69 -0.48 13.43 -4.40
C ALA A 69 0.82 13.29 -5.20
N LYS A 70 1.82 12.58 -4.67
CA LYS A 70 3.15 12.46 -5.28
C LYS A 70 3.09 11.71 -6.59
N GLN A 71 3.69 12.30 -7.62
CA GLN A 71 3.89 11.65 -8.91
C GLN A 71 5.20 10.87 -8.90
N THR A 72 5.28 9.84 -9.73
CA THR A 72 6.55 9.19 -10.04
C THR A 72 7.48 10.20 -10.71
N PRO A 73 8.75 10.35 -10.27
CA PRO A 73 9.66 11.37 -10.79
C PRO A 73 9.89 11.27 -12.29
N GLU A 74 10.21 12.41 -12.91
CA GLU A 74 10.33 12.48 -14.36
C GLU A 74 11.54 11.71 -14.93
N TRP A 75 12.62 11.65 -14.16
CA TRP A 75 13.83 10.90 -14.48
C TRP A 75 13.63 9.39 -14.51
N PHE A 76 12.50 8.88 -14.00
CA PHE A 76 12.22 7.46 -13.98
C PHE A 76 11.55 7.03 -15.31
N PRO A 77 12.16 6.12 -16.11
CA PRO A 77 11.77 5.91 -17.50
C PRO A 77 10.49 5.09 -17.71
N ILE A 78 10.02 4.35 -16.69
CA ILE A 78 8.89 3.40 -16.79
C ILE A 78 7.73 3.75 -15.83
N ARG A 79 7.40 5.04 -15.71
CA ARG A 79 6.42 5.56 -14.73
C ARG A 79 5.06 4.86 -14.78
N PRO A 80 4.31 4.86 -15.91
CA PRO A 80 2.97 4.26 -15.92
C PRO A 80 3.02 2.75 -15.73
N PHE A 81 4.09 2.09 -16.19
CA PHE A 81 4.29 0.66 -15.97
C PHE A 81 4.38 0.33 -14.48
N CYS A 82 5.13 1.10 -13.70
CA CYS A 82 5.20 0.89 -12.24
C CYS A 82 3.85 1.11 -11.55
N GLY A 83 3.05 2.08 -12.00
CA GLY A 83 1.67 2.25 -11.52
C GLY A 83 0.80 1.02 -11.77
N TYR A 84 0.79 0.51 -13.01
CA TYR A 84 0.02 -0.69 -13.35
C TYR A 84 0.54 -1.96 -12.64
N LEU A 85 1.85 -2.10 -12.50
CA LEU A 85 2.46 -3.20 -11.73
C LEU A 85 2.01 -3.15 -10.26
N THR A 86 2.04 -1.96 -9.67
CA THR A 86 1.59 -1.74 -8.28
C THR A 86 0.11 -2.08 -8.14
N ALA A 87 -0.73 -1.60 -9.06
CA ALA A 87 -2.15 -1.92 -9.06
C ALA A 87 -2.42 -3.43 -9.15
N ALA A 88 -1.75 -4.14 -10.06
CA ALA A 88 -1.91 -5.58 -10.20
C ALA A 88 -1.48 -6.32 -8.93
N ALA A 89 -0.34 -5.94 -8.34
CA ALA A 89 0.16 -6.55 -7.11
C ALA A 89 -0.77 -6.26 -5.91
N LEU A 90 -1.29 -5.04 -5.79
CA LEU A 90 -2.26 -4.64 -4.77
C LEU A 90 -3.58 -5.39 -4.93
N ALA A 91 -4.09 -5.54 -6.16
CA ALA A 91 -5.31 -6.29 -6.45
C ALA A 91 -5.17 -7.76 -6.06
N VAL A 92 -4.08 -8.41 -6.49
CA VAL A 92 -3.80 -9.81 -6.14
C VAL A 92 -3.65 -9.97 -4.63
N GLY A 93 -2.87 -9.10 -3.98
CA GLY A 93 -2.67 -9.14 -2.52
C GLY A 93 -3.97 -8.94 -1.73
N GLY A 94 -4.76 -7.94 -2.11
CA GLY A 94 -6.06 -7.64 -1.49
C GLY A 94 -7.07 -8.76 -1.68
N LEU A 95 -7.24 -9.26 -2.91
CA LEU A 95 -8.16 -10.37 -3.20
C LEU A 95 -7.75 -11.66 -2.49
N CYS A 96 -6.44 -11.99 -2.49
CA CYS A 96 -5.96 -13.17 -1.76
C CYS A 96 -6.27 -13.04 -0.26
N LEU A 97 -5.97 -11.89 0.35
CA LEU A 97 -6.19 -11.65 1.77
C LEU A 97 -7.68 -11.72 2.16
N LEU A 98 -8.58 -11.23 1.30
CA LEU A 98 -10.02 -11.22 1.55
C LEU A 98 -10.69 -12.58 1.27
N LEU A 99 -10.30 -13.27 0.20
CA LEU A 99 -11.07 -14.40 -0.35
C LEU A 99 -10.40 -15.77 -0.20
N ALA A 100 -9.07 -15.82 -0.12
CA ALA A 100 -8.32 -17.08 -0.25
C ALA A 100 -7.29 -17.29 0.89
N PRO A 101 -7.75 -17.55 2.13
CA PRO A 101 -6.83 -17.75 3.25
C PRO A 101 -5.94 -18.98 3.05
N GLY A 102 -4.62 -18.80 3.13
CA GLY A 102 -3.67 -19.90 2.97
C GLY A 102 -2.26 -19.46 2.56
N LYS A 103 -1.48 -20.41 2.03
CA LYS A 103 -0.09 -20.19 1.61
C LYS A 103 0.01 -19.15 0.48
N LEU A 104 -0.93 -19.15 -0.45
CA LEU A 104 -0.96 -18.21 -1.58
C LEU A 104 -1.02 -16.76 -1.08
N THR A 105 -1.93 -16.46 -0.15
CA THR A 105 -2.05 -15.13 0.48
C THR A 105 -0.75 -14.67 1.13
N ARG A 106 -0.10 -15.56 1.87
CA ARG A 106 1.18 -15.23 2.51
C ARG A 106 2.26 -14.90 1.48
N THR A 107 2.41 -15.69 0.43
CA THR A 107 3.39 -15.42 -0.62
C THR A 107 3.07 -14.13 -1.38
N SER A 108 1.81 -13.93 -1.78
CA SER A 108 1.37 -12.73 -2.50
C SER A 108 1.62 -11.45 -1.69
N LEU A 109 1.27 -11.45 -0.40
CA LEU A 109 1.52 -10.30 0.47
C LEU A 109 3.00 -10.10 0.76
N ALA A 110 3.80 -11.17 0.91
CA ALA A 110 5.23 -11.06 1.08
C ALA A 110 5.91 -10.42 -0.14
N LEU A 111 5.55 -10.86 -1.35
CA LEU A 111 6.05 -10.30 -2.60
C LEU A 111 5.59 -8.85 -2.79
N LEU A 112 4.33 -8.55 -2.50
CA LEU A 112 3.81 -7.17 -2.54
C LEU A 112 4.55 -6.26 -1.56
N GLY A 113 4.72 -6.67 -0.30
CA GLY A 113 5.45 -5.90 0.69
C GLY A 113 6.90 -5.65 0.28
N ALA A 114 7.58 -6.69 -0.24
CA ALA A 114 8.94 -6.56 -0.78
C ALA A 114 9.00 -5.59 -1.98
N LEU A 115 8.03 -5.66 -2.89
CA LEU A 115 7.93 -4.74 -4.03
C LEU A 115 7.79 -3.28 -3.56
N VAL A 116 6.95 -3.02 -2.55
CA VAL A 116 6.80 -1.66 -2.00
C VAL A 116 8.11 -1.19 -1.36
N ILE A 117 8.83 -2.06 -0.62
CA ILE A 117 10.17 -1.71 -0.09
C ILE A 117 11.16 -1.38 -1.20
N ILE A 118 11.15 -2.14 -2.30
CA ILE A 118 12.01 -1.85 -3.46
C ILE A 118 11.67 -0.45 -4.03
N PHE A 119 10.39 -0.10 -4.15
CA PHE A 119 9.99 1.25 -4.56
C PHE A 119 10.43 2.32 -3.56
N VAL A 120 10.36 2.06 -2.26
CA VAL A 120 10.92 2.98 -1.24
C VAL A 120 12.40 3.24 -1.51
N ALA A 121 13.17 2.17 -1.73
CA ALA A 121 14.62 2.28 -1.95
C ALA A 121 14.98 3.01 -3.25
N ILE A 122 14.26 2.74 -4.35
CA ILE A 122 14.61 3.24 -5.70
C ILE A 122 13.96 4.58 -6.02
N LEU A 123 12.80 4.91 -5.43
CA LEU A 123 12.07 6.14 -5.72
C LEU A 123 12.07 7.10 -4.54
N TYR A 124 11.58 6.66 -3.38
CA TYR A 124 11.32 7.56 -2.26
C TYR A 124 12.61 8.02 -1.56
N LEU A 125 13.59 7.15 -1.39
CA LEU A 125 14.89 7.52 -0.83
C LEU A 125 15.62 8.55 -1.72
N PRO A 126 15.76 8.37 -3.05
CA PRO A 126 16.34 9.41 -3.90
C PRO A 126 15.59 10.72 -3.85
N ILE A 127 14.25 10.71 -3.84
CA ILE A 127 13.43 11.93 -3.70
C ILE A 127 13.74 12.65 -2.39
N PHE A 128 13.85 11.91 -1.28
CA PHE A 128 14.15 12.48 0.03
C PHE A 128 15.58 13.03 0.11
N LEU A 129 16.56 12.25 -0.36
CA LEU A 129 17.98 12.61 -0.29
C LEU A 129 18.35 13.79 -1.20
N THR A 130 17.55 14.06 -2.22
CA THR A 130 17.73 15.20 -3.14
C THR A 130 16.78 16.36 -2.84
N ALA A 131 16.00 16.30 -1.76
CA ALA A 131 15.05 17.34 -1.40
C ALA A 131 15.75 18.61 -0.91
N ASN A 132 15.28 19.76 -1.39
CA ASN A 132 15.64 21.07 -0.83
C ASN A 132 15.12 21.20 0.62
N PRO A 133 15.65 22.14 1.43
CA PRO A 133 15.25 22.29 2.83
C PRO A 133 13.73 22.42 3.06
N ALA A 134 13.02 23.09 2.15
CA ALA A 134 11.57 23.23 2.21
C ALA A 134 10.80 21.91 1.95
N GLY A 135 11.41 20.96 1.24
CA GLY A 135 10.82 19.66 0.87
C GLY A 135 11.28 18.48 1.72
N LEU A 136 12.20 18.68 2.66
CA LEU A 136 12.74 17.61 3.51
C LEU A 136 11.65 16.88 4.31
N MET A 137 10.76 17.65 4.95
CA MET A 137 9.66 17.09 5.75
C MET A 137 8.70 16.27 4.88
N GLU A 138 8.38 16.80 3.69
CA GLU A 138 7.52 16.10 2.74
C GLU A 138 8.18 14.77 2.29
N GLY A 139 9.45 14.81 1.87
CA GLY A 139 10.18 13.61 1.45
C GLY A 139 10.27 12.56 2.55
N PHE A 140 10.54 12.98 3.79
CA PHE A 140 10.57 12.09 4.95
C PHE A 140 9.22 11.41 5.20
N ASN A 141 8.12 12.19 5.16
CA ASN A 141 6.77 11.66 5.36
C ASN A 141 6.43 10.59 4.31
N TYR A 142 6.78 10.82 3.04
CA TYR A 142 6.53 9.82 2.01
C TYR A 142 7.33 8.53 2.20
N VAL A 143 8.61 8.64 2.60
CA VAL A 143 9.43 7.47 2.94
C VAL A 143 8.80 6.73 4.13
N ALA A 144 8.47 7.44 5.20
CA ALA A 144 7.89 6.86 6.41
C ALA A 144 6.54 6.17 6.13
N ASP A 145 5.60 6.86 5.50
CA ASP A 145 4.27 6.33 5.18
C ASP A 145 4.34 5.09 4.30
N THR A 146 5.16 5.12 3.25
CA THR A 146 5.26 4.01 2.30
C THR A 146 5.98 2.81 2.92
N THR A 147 6.96 3.05 3.77
CA THR A 147 7.66 1.99 4.53
C THR A 147 6.74 1.36 5.57
N LEU A 148 5.97 2.18 6.31
CA LEU A 148 4.95 1.70 7.24
C LEU A 148 3.90 0.86 6.51
N PHE A 149 3.45 1.32 5.34
CA PHE A 149 2.52 0.57 4.51
C PHE A 149 3.09 -0.80 4.10
N ALA A 150 4.33 -0.85 3.63
CA ALA A 150 5.00 -2.12 3.34
C ALA A 150 5.09 -3.03 4.58
N GLY A 151 5.45 -2.46 5.74
CA GLY A 151 5.50 -3.16 7.02
C GLY A 151 4.15 -3.77 7.43
N THR A 152 3.05 -3.06 7.18
CA THR A 152 1.70 -3.56 7.48
C THR A 152 1.31 -4.74 6.60
N ILE A 153 1.66 -4.68 5.31
CA ILE A 153 1.45 -5.77 4.37
C ILE A 153 2.28 -7.00 4.77
N LEU A 154 3.55 -6.82 5.12
CA LEU A 154 4.43 -7.90 5.58
C LEU A 154 3.96 -8.50 6.90
N SER A 155 3.44 -7.68 7.80
CA SER A 155 2.85 -8.14 9.07
C SER A 155 1.60 -8.99 8.80
N ALA A 156 0.72 -8.56 7.89
CA ALA A 156 -0.42 -9.35 7.43
C ALA A 156 0.01 -10.68 6.76
N ALA A 157 1.13 -10.69 6.01
CA ALA A 157 1.71 -11.92 5.45
C ALA A 157 2.21 -12.89 6.53
N SER A 158 2.74 -12.36 7.63
CA SER A 158 3.28 -13.16 8.74
C SER A 158 2.20 -13.86 9.58
N MET A 159 0.96 -13.37 9.50
CA MET A 159 -0.19 -13.90 10.23
C MET A 159 -0.38 -15.39 9.93
N ARG A 160 -0.26 -16.21 10.96
CA ARG A 160 -0.31 -17.67 10.82
C ARG A 160 -1.76 -18.12 10.61
N SER A 161 -2.01 -18.94 9.59
CA SER A 161 -3.26 -19.70 9.50
C SER A 161 -3.12 -20.88 10.46
N ASP A 162 -3.99 -20.99 11.46
CA ASP A 162 -4.07 -22.26 12.20
C ASP A 162 -4.44 -23.36 11.21
N LYS A 163 -3.69 -24.45 11.31
CA LYS A 163 -4.08 -25.70 10.68
C LYS A 163 -5.36 -26.13 11.41
N HIS A 164 -6.47 -26.18 10.69
CA HIS A 164 -7.54 -27.09 11.08
C HIS A 164 -7.03 -28.51 10.94
#